data_AF-A0AAW5S9Q9-F1
#
_entry.id   AF-A0AAW5S9Q9-F1
#
_cell.length_a   1.000
_cell.length_b   1.000
_cell.length_c   1.000
_cell.angle_alpha   90.00
_cell.angle_beta   90.00
_cell.angle_gamma   90.00
#
_symmetry.space_group_name_H-M   'P 1'
#
loop_
_entity.id
_entity.type
_entity.pdbx_description
1 polymer ?
#
loop_
_entity_poly.entity_id
_entity_poly.type
_entity_poly.pdbx_seq_one_letter_code
_entity_poly.pdbx_strand_id
1 'polypeptide(L)'
;MTTAGQTRALRGRRAIRPTGDEREQAILATALRLLETRPFAGISVDDLAKGAGLSRPTFYFYFKSKEAVVLSLLEPVIARADAEFDGAVQRLPTDPRRVWRNGIKAFFTAFSSHRALARAATEALATSSELRSVWSGFMQKWIDQTAAMITAERERGAAPDTIPAADLATSLNQMNERTMMAALSAETPAVAEDRVVDTLTHIWVSSIYGESG
;
A
#
# COMPACT_ATOMS: atom_id res chain seq x y z
N MET A 1 66.02 9.60 -35.12
CA MET A 1 65.95 9.10 -33.72
C MET A 1 66.02 10.34 -32.84
N THR A 2 65.03 10.75 -32.04
CA THR A 2 63.90 10.04 -31.44
C THR A 2 62.78 11.04 -31.14
N THR A 3 61.55 10.56 -31.28
CA THR A 3 60.26 11.26 -31.27
C THR A 3 59.76 11.60 -29.86
N ALA A 4 58.87 12.59 -29.80
CA ALA A 4 58.12 13.10 -28.66
C ALA A 4 57.38 12.06 -27.79
N GLY A 5 57.07 12.46 -26.54
CA GLY A 5 56.15 11.76 -25.66
C GLY A 5 55.54 12.69 -24.61
N GLN A 6 54.61 13.56 -25.04
CA GLN A 6 53.73 14.31 -24.14
C GLN A 6 52.78 13.35 -23.41
N THR A 7 52.82 13.35 -22.08
CA THR A 7 51.90 12.60 -21.23
C THR A 7 50.50 13.22 -21.31
N ARG A 8 49.63 12.60 -22.11
CA ARG A 8 48.23 13.01 -22.25
C ARG A 8 47.47 12.66 -20.97
N ALA A 9 47.15 13.67 -20.17
CA ALA A 9 46.26 13.53 -19.01
C ALA A 9 44.95 12.84 -19.41
N LEU A 10 44.57 11.84 -18.62
CA LEU A 10 43.40 10.99 -18.83
C LEU A 10 42.12 11.83 -18.82
N ARG A 11 41.38 11.76 -19.94
CA ARG A 11 40.05 12.33 -20.12
C ARG A 11 39.13 11.92 -18.97
N GLY A 12 38.44 12.91 -18.42
CA GLY A 12 37.48 12.74 -17.32
C GLY A 12 36.47 11.63 -17.59
N ARG A 13 36.17 10.86 -16.53
CA ARG A 13 35.06 9.91 -16.47
C ARG A 13 33.78 10.62 -16.92
N ARG A 14 33.33 10.34 -18.13
CA ARG A 14 32.01 10.72 -18.62
C ARG A 14 31.02 10.03 -17.69
N ALA A 15 30.38 10.79 -16.79
CA ALA A 15 29.33 10.26 -15.93
C ALA A 15 28.32 9.55 -16.84
N ILE A 16 28.16 8.24 -16.63
CA ILE A 16 27.20 7.43 -17.37
C ILE A 16 25.84 8.09 -17.13
N ARG A 17 25.21 8.55 -18.22
CA ARG A 17 23.91 9.20 -18.13
C ARG A 17 22.93 8.16 -17.59
N PRO A 18 22.20 8.45 -16.50
CA PRO A 18 21.31 7.46 -15.94
C PRO A 18 20.28 6.99 -16.97
N THR A 19 19.98 5.69 -16.98
CA THR A 19 18.96 5.08 -17.84
C THR A 19 17.55 5.58 -17.50
N GLY A 20 16.55 5.20 -18.30
CA GLY A 20 15.14 5.53 -18.02
C GLY A 20 14.72 5.07 -16.63
N ASP A 21 14.97 3.80 -16.33
CA ASP A 21 14.59 3.13 -15.09
C ASP A 21 15.31 3.74 -13.87
N GLU A 22 16.58 4.11 -14.00
CA GLU A 22 17.34 4.74 -12.90
C GLU A 22 16.76 6.10 -12.50
N ARG A 23 16.21 6.85 -13.44
CA ARG A 23 15.60 8.16 -13.18
C ARG A 23 14.23 8.04 -12.54
N GLU A 24 13.43 7.07 -12.97
CA GLU A 24 12.17 6.73 -12.34
C GLU A 24 12.39 6.32 -10.87
N GLN A 25 13.36 5.42 -10.63
CA GLN A 25 13.76 5.02 -9.28
C GLN A 25 14.28 6.20 -8.44
N ALA A 26 15.00 7.15 -9.04
CA ALA A 26 15.44 8.35 -8.33
C ALA A 26 14.26 9.23 -7.88
N ILE A 27 13.18 9.31 -8.68
CA ILE A 27 11.94 10.02 -8.31
C ILE A 27 11.25 9.30 -7.14
N LEU A 28 11.06 7.97 -7.25
CA LEU A 28 10.43 7.15 -6.22
C LEU A 28 11.19 7.22 -4.88
N ALA A 29 12.51 7.08 -4.92
CA ALA A 29 13.37 7.19 -3.73
C ALA A 29 13.33 8.59 -3.12
N THR A 30 13.27 9.64 -3.96
CA THR A 30 13.11 11.02 -3.49
C THR A 30 11.76 11.21 -2.78
N ALA A 31 10.68 10.69 -3.34
CA ALA A 31 9.35 10.77 -2.75
C ALA A 31 9.32 10.10 -1.37
N LEU A 32 9.81 8.86 -1.25
CA LEU A 32 9.90 8.16 0.04
C LEU A 32 10.66 8.99 1.09
N ARG A 33 11.83 9.52 0.74
CA ARG A 33 12.64 10.34 1.65
C ARG A 33 11.92 11.63 2.08
N LEU A 34 11.18 12.27 1.18
CA LEU A 34 10.44 13.50 1.52
C LEU A 34 9.25 13.20 2.42
N LEU A 35 8.53 12.11 2.18
CA LEU A 35 7.36 11.66 2.96
C LEU A 35 7.71 11.34 4.43
N GLU A 36 8.94 10.95 4.73
CA GLU A 36 9.40 10.77 6.11
C GLU A 36 9.43 12.08 6.92
N THR A 37 9.51 13.23 6.24
CA THR A 37 9.77 14.52 6.90
C THR A 37 8.67 15.56 6.71
N ARG A 38 7.76 15.36 5.76
CA ARG A 38 6.72 16.34 5.40
C ARG A 38 5.42 15.65 4.99
N PRO A 39 4.25 16.26 5.24
CA PRO A 39 2.98 15.77 4.72
C PRO A 39 2.96 15.80 3.19
N PHE A 40 2.18 14.91 2.56
CA PHE A 40 2.14 14.77 1.10
C PHE A 40 1.60 16.03 0.41
N ALA A 41 0.63 16.71 1.03
CA ALA A 41 0.14 18.01 0.58
C ALA A 41 1.26 19.05 0.43
N GLY A 42 2.29 19.00 1.29
CA GLY A 42 3.43 19.92 1.30
C GLY A 42 4.58 19.56 0.35
N ILE A 43 4.47 18.47 -0.42
CA ILE A 43 5.47 18.07 -1.42
C ILE A 43 5.00 18.53 -2.80
N SER A 44 5.87 19.24 -3.53
CA SER A 44 5.61 19.67 -4.90
C SER A 44 6.30 18.79 -5.94
N VAL A 45 5.86 18.86 -7.20
CA VAL A 45 6.58 18.25 -8.33
C VAL A 45 8.01 18.79 -8.46
N ASP A 46 8.23 20.06 -8.11
CA ASP A 46 9.58 20.64 -8.17
C ASP A 46 10.50 20.07 -7.09
N ASP A 47 9.98 19.77 -5.89
CA ASP A 47 10.74 19.08 -4.84
C ASP A 47 11.16 17.68 -5.31
N LEU A 48 10.24 16.95 -5.94
CA LEU A 48 10.50 15.61 -6.47
C LEU A 48 11.53 15.64 -7.59
N ALA A 49 11.34 16.52 -8.58
CA ALA A 49 12.26 16.68 -9.70
C ALA A 49 13.65 17.09 -9.21
N LYS A 50 13.74 18.12 -8.36
CA LYS A 50 15.01 18.61 -7.80
C LYS A 50 15.71 17.55 -6.97
N GLY A 51 14.98 16.82 -6.12
CA GLY A 51 15.55 15.75 -5.30
C GLY A 51 16.06 14.57 -6.12
N ALA A 52 15.44 14.29 -7.27
CA ALA A 52 15.88 13.29 -8.23
C ALA A 52 16.99 13.77 -9.18
N GLY A 53 17.41 15.04 -9.09
CA GLY A 53 18.40 15.62 -10.01
C GLY A 53 17.87 15.85 -11.43
N LEU A 54 16.56 16.05 -11.58
CA LEU A 54 15.86 16.20 -12.85
C LEU A 54 15.25 17.60 -13.00
N SER A 55 14.99 17.98 -14.25
CA SER A 55 14.15 19.15 -14.55
C SER A 55 12.67 18.80 -14.40
N ARG A 56 11.82 19.80 -14.16
CA ARG A 56 10.36 19.62 -14.11
C ARG A 56 9.79 18.99 -15.40
N PRO A 57 10.17 19.42 -16.63
CA PRO A 57 9.74 18.72 -17.84
C PRO A 57 10.20 17.26 -17.91
N THR A 58 11.40 16.95 -17.40
CA THR A 58 11.88 15.56 -17.33
C THR A 58 11.10 14.73 -16.33
N PHE A 59 10.64 15.30 -15.20
CA PHE A 59 9.73 14.60 -14.29
C PHE A 59 8.46 14.17 -15.01
N TYR A 60 7.82 15.08 -15.75
CA TYR A 60 6.56 14.81 -16.44
C TYR A 60 6.67 13.80 -17.59
N PHE A 61 7.89 13.47 -18.03
CA PHE A 61 8.13 12.34 -18.92
C PHE A 61 7.87 10.99 -18.23
N TYR A 62 8.14 10.88 -16.93
CA TYR A 62 7.96 9.65 -16.15
C TYR A 62 6.61 9.59 -15.43
N PHE A 63 6.22 10.69 -14.77
CA PHE A 63 5.00 10.73 -13.96
C PHE A 63 4.11 11.89 -14.35
N LYS A 64 2.82 11.61 -14.53
CA LYS A 64 1.82 12.64 -14.88
C LYS A 64 1.56 13.62 -13.73
N SER A 65 1.78 13.20 -12.49
CA SER A 65 1.51 13.96 -11.28
C SER A 65 2.33 13.43 -10.09
N LYS A 66 2.31 14.13 -8.94
CA LYS A 66 2.92 13.60 -7.72
C LYS A 66 2.10 12.46 -7.10
N GLU A 67 0.79 12.44 -7.37
CA GLU A 67 -0.14 11.39 -6.98
C GLU A 67 0.18 10.08 -7.72
N ALA A 68 0.56 10.16 -9.00
CA ALA A 68 1.03 9.00 -9.76
C ALA A 68 2.30 8.39 -9.16
N VAL A 69 3.18 9.20 -8.57
CA VAL A 69 4.38 8.70 -7.85
C VAL A 69 3.98 7.91 -6.61
N VAL A 70 3.02 8.42 -5.82
CA VAL A 70 2.48 7.70 -4.65
C VAL A 70 1.81 6.40 -5.07
N LEU A 71 1.05 6.41 -6.17
CA LEU A 71 0.42 5.22 -6.71
C LEU A 71 1.45 4.14 -7.04
N SER A 72 2.49 4.47 -7.80
CA SER A 72 3.56 3.52 -8.15
C SER A 72 4.35 3.02 -6.93
N LEU A 73 4.44 3.81 -5.86
CA LEU A 73 5.02 3.34 -4.59
C LEU A 73 4.09 2.37 -3.85
N LEU A 74 2.77 2.53 -3.97
CA LEU A 74 1.78 1.67 -3.31
C LEU A 74 1.58 0.33 -4.02
N GLU A 75 1.70 0.30 -5.35
CA GLU A 75 1.47 -0.91 -6.16
C GLU A 75 2.23 -2.15 -5.63
N PRO A 76 3.55 -2.09 -5.33
CA PRO A 76 4.26 -3.23 -4.75
C PRO A 76 3.79 -3.62 -3.34
N VAL A 77 3.36 -2.64 -2.53
CA VAL A 77 2.85 -2.87 -1.17
C VAL A 77 1.52 -3.62 -1.22
N ILE A 78 0.63 -3.17 -2.12
CA ILE A 78 -0.68 -3.79 -2.35
C ILE A 78 -0.50 -5.19 -2.92
N ALA A 79 0.36 -5.37 -3.93
CA ALA A 79 0.65 -6.67 -4.52
C ALA A 79 1.23 -7.67 -3.50
N ARG A 80 2.05 -7.19 -2.56
CA ARG A 80 2.56 -8.02 -1.46
C ARG A 80 1.45 -8.43 -0.50
N ALA A 81 0.59 -7.49 -0.09
CA ALA A 81 -0.53 -7.80 0.79
C ALA A 81 -1.47 -8.83 0.16
N ASP A 82 -1.74 -8.68 -1.13
CA ASP A 82 -2.53 -9.59 -1.95
C ASP A 82 -1.93 -11.01 -1.99
N ALA A 83 -0.63 -11.13 -2.29
CA ALA A 83 0.05 -12.42 -2.32
C ALA A 83 0.11 -13.10 -0.94
N GLU A 84 0.30 -12.33 0.14
CA GLU A 84 0.29 -12.85 1.51
C GLU A 84 -1.11 -13.34 1.92
N PHE A 85 -2.17 -12.61 1.52
CA PHE A 85 -3.56 -12.99 1.74
C PHE A 85 -3.91 -14.28 0.99
N ASP A 86 -3.66 -14.35 -0.33
CA ASP A 86 -3.89 -15.55 -1.15
C ASP A 86 -3.13 -16.76 -0.58
N GLY A 87 -1.88 -16.56 -0.17
CA GLY A 87 -1.07 -17.59 0.45
C GLY A 87 -1.59 -18.06 1.81
N ALA A 88 -2.25 -17.20 2.59
CA ALA A 88 -2.89 -17.57 3.85
C ALA A 88 -4.18 -18.39 3.61
N VAL A 89 -4.96 -18.01 2.59
CA VAL A 89 -6.18 -18.72 2.16
C VAL A 89 -5.88 -20.10 1.55
N GLN A 90 -4.71 -20.33 0.98
CA GLN A 90 -4.34 -21.67 0.50
C GLN A 90 -3.84 -22.61 1.61
N ARG A 91 -3.38 -22.06 2.74
CA ARG A 91 -2.74 -22.81 3.85
C ARG A 91 -3.65 -22.96 5.07
N LEU A 92 -4.96 -22.90 4.87
CA LEU A 92 -5.94 -22.82 5.95
C LEU A 92 -5.84 -24.02 6.90
N PRO A 93 -5.73 -23.79 8.23
CA PRO A 93 -6.08 -24.78 9.24
C PRO A 93 -7.61 -24.89 9.37
N THR A 94 -8.10 -25.92 10.07
CA THR A 94 -9.50 -26.08 10.49
C THR A 94 -10.00 -25.00 11.47
N ASP A 95 -9.16 -24.03 11.87
CA ASP A 95 -9.50 -22.93 12.78
C ASP A 95 -9.75 -21.61 12.01
N PRO A 96 -11.01 -21.27 11.71
CA PRO A 96 -11.36 -20.04 11.01
C PRO A 96 -10.89 -18.75 11.69
N ARG A 97 -10.79 -18.69 13.03
CA ARG A 97 -10.31 -17.47 13.71
C ARG A 97 -8.88 -17.14 13.31
N ARG A 98 -8.03 -18.17 13.20
CA ARG A 98 -6.63 -18.00 12.80
C ARG A 98 -6.51 -17.51 11.37
N VAL A 99 -7.42 -17.93 10.49
CA VAL A 99 -7.49 -17.51 9.09
C VAL A 99 -7.73 -16.02 8.98
N TRP A 100 -8.83 -15.54 9.57
CA TRP A 100 -9.19 -14.12 9.54
C TRP A 100 -8.10 -13.24 10.15
N ARG A 101 -7.55 -13.67 11.29
CA ARG A 101 -6.43 -12.97 11.94
C ARG A 101 -5.21 -12.86 11.03
N ASN A 102 -4.84 -13.93 10.34
CA ASN A 102 -3.68 -13.94 9.45
C ASN A 102 -3.88 -13.02 8.25
N GLY A 103 -5.08 -13.02 7.65
CA GLY A 103 -5.42 -12.10 6.55
C GLY A 103 -5.33 -10.64 6.99
N ILE A 104 -5.99 -10.28 8.10
CA ILE A 104 -5.93 -8.93 8.69
C ILE A 104 -4.48 -8.53 8.99
N LYS A 105 -3.68 -9.45 9.54
CA LYS A 105 -2.28 -9.20 9.87
C LYS A 105 -1.41 -8.97 8.63
N ALA A 106 -1.65 -9.71 7.54
CA ALA A 106 -0.91 -9.54 6.29
C ALA A 106 -1.09 -8.12 5.74
N PHE A 107 -2.34 -7.65 5.66
CA PHE A 107 -2.65 -6.27 5.29
C PHE A 107 -1.97 -5.27 6.21
N PHE A 108 -2.16 -5.42 7.53
CA PHE A 108 -1.61 -4.49 8.50
C PHE A 108 -0.07 -4.40 8.39
N THR A 109 0.62 -5.53 8.26
CA THR A 109 2.10 -5.61 8.17
C THR A 109 2.63 -4.95 6.89
N ALA A 110 1.93 -5.12 5.76
CA ALA A 110 2.32 -4.51 4.50
C ALA A 110 2.32 -2.97 4.60
N PHE A 111 1.28 -2.38 5.20
CA PHE A 111 1.19 -0.92 5.35
C PHE A 111 2.01 -0.37 6.52
N SER A 112 2.13 -1.10 7.64
CA SER A 112 2.90 -0.65 8.81
C SER A 112 4.40 -0.53 8.51
N SER A 113 4.90 -1.34 7.57
CA SER A 113 6.30 -1.28 7.10
C SER A 113 6.60 0.01 6.29
N HIS A 114 5.58 0.73 5.84
CA HIS A 114 5.68 1.91 5.00
C HIS A 114 4.79 3.06 5.50
N ARG A 115 4.90 3.42 6.78
CA ARG A 115 4.01 4.40 7.44
C ARG A 115 3.87 5.74 6.71
N ALA A 116 5.00 6.31 6.29
CA ALA A 116 5.01 7.60 5.59
C ALA A 116 4.25 7.53 4.26
N LEU A 117 4.40 6.42 3.55
CA LEU A 117 3.65 6.15 2.33
C LEU A 117 2.17 5.90 2.61
N ALA A 118 1.82 5.16 3.67
CA ALA A 118 0.43 4.93 4.05
C ALA A 118 -0.30 6.25 4.35
N ARG A 119 0.33 7.16 5.11
CA ARG A 119 -0.21 8.52 5.36
C ARG A 119 -0.39 9.30 4.06
N ALA A 120 0.61 9.27 3.18
CA ALA A 120 0.56 9.93 1.88
C ALA A 120 -0.59 9.41 1.01
N ALA A 121 -0.80 8.09 1.03
CA ALA A 121 -1.90 7.44 0.33
C ALA A 121 -3.25 7.94 0.82
N THR A 122 -3.45 8.05 2.13
CA THR A 122 -4.68 8.60 2.73
C THR A 122 -4.93 10.05 2.27
N GLU A 123 -3.91 10.90 2.30
CA GLU A 123 -4.01 12.28 1.80
C GLU A 123 -4.32 12.32 0.28
N ALA A 124 -3.69 11.44 -0.50
CA ALA A 124 -3.89 11.35 -1.94
C ALA A 124 -5.28 10.82 -2.31
N LEU A 125 -5.84 9.88 -1.55
CA LEU A 125 -7.21 9.35 -1.76
C LEU A 125 -8.27 10.45 -1.63
N ALA A 126 -8.04 11.45 -0.78
CA ALA A 126 -8.98 12.57 -0.63
C ALA A 126 -9.00 13.50 -1.86
N THR A 127 -7.92 13.54 -2.64
CA THR A 127 -7.71 14.57 -3.68
C THR A 127 -7.57 14.01 -5.11
N SER A 128 -7.26 12.72 -5.28
CA SER A 128 -7.02 12.09 -6.57
C SER A 128 -8.13 11.09 -6.95
N SER A 129 -8.87 11.38 -8.03
CA SER A 129 -9.85 10.42 -8.58
C SER A 129 -9.19 9.18 -9.18
N GLU A 130 -8.00 9.32 -9.76
CA GLU A 130 -7.23 8.20 -10.32
C GLU A 130 -6.82 7.21 -9.22
N LEU A 131 -6.24 7.73 -8.13
CA LEU A 131 -5.82 6.91 -7.00
C LEU A 131 -7.04 6.25 -6.31
N ARG A 132 -8.15 6.98 -6.18
CA ARG A 132 -9.42 6.40 -5.68
C ARG A 132 -9.94 5.28 -6.57
N SER A 133 -9.87 5.42 -7.89
CA SER A 133 -10.32 4.38 -8.83
C SER A 133 -9.49 3.11 -8.68
N VAL A 134 -8.17 3.25 -8.64
CA VAL A 134 -7.26 2.10 -8.47
C VAL A 134 -7.45 1.44 -7.10
N TRP A 135 -7.53 2.23 -6.03
CA TRP A 135 -7.79 1.73 -4.69
C TRP A 135 -9.14 1.00 -4.59
N SER A 136 -10.19 1.55 -5.21
CA SER A 136 -11.50 0.91 -5.28
C SER A 136 -11.43 -0.46 -5.98
N GLY A 137 -10.60 -0.61 -7.01
CA GLY A 137 -10.40 -1.90 -7.67
C GLY A 137 -9.78 -2.95 -6.74
N PHE A 138 -8.77 -2.57 -5.96
CA PHE A 138 -8.16 -3.45 -4.96
C PHE A 138 -9.14 -3.79 -3.83
N MET A 139 -9.86 -2.80 -3.32
CA MET A 139 -10.88 -3.01 -2.28
C MET A 139 -11.99 -3.94 -2.77
N GLN A 140 -12.46 -3.79 -4.01
CA GLN A 140 -13.46 -4.67 -4.59
C GLN A 140 -12.97 -6.12 -4.61
N LYS A 141 -11.72 -6.36 -5.05
CA LYS A 141 -11.13 -7.71 -5.05
C LYS A 141 -11.14 -8.34 -3.64
N TRP A 142 -10.70 -7.60 -2.62
CA TRP A 142 -10.65 -8.12 -1.25
C TRP A 142 -12.04 -8.34 -0.65
N ILE A 143 -13.00 -7.47 -0.97
CA ILE A 143 -14.39 -7.63 -0.58
C ILE A 143 -14.98 -8.90 -1.20
N ASP A 144 -14.77 -9.12 -2.50
CA ASP A 144 -15.28 -10.30 -3.21
C ASP A 144 -14.68 -11.59 -2.65
N GLN A 145 -13.37 -11.61 -2.38
CA GLN A 145 -12.69 -12.75 -1.74
C GLN A 145 -13.22 -13.00 -0.32
N THR A 146 -13.40 -11.95 0.48
CA THR A 146 -13.95 -12.04 1.84
C THR A 146 -15.38 -12.58 1.82
N ALA A 147 -16.22 -12.09 0.90
CA ALA A 147 -17.60 -12.54 0.75
C ALA A 147 -17.66 -14.01 0.35
N ALA A 148 -16.82 -14.45 -0.60
CA ALA A 148 -16.71 -15.85 -1.00
C ALA A 148 -16.31 -16.76 0.18
N MET A 149 -15.36 -16.32 1.01
CA MET A 149 -14.98 -17.05 2.22
C MET A 149 -16.13 -17.14 3.23
N ILE A 150 -16.86 -16.04 3.48
CA ILE A 150 -18.03 -16.05 4.38
C ILE A 150 -19.10 -17.02 3.85
N THR A 151 -19.39 -17.00 2.55
CA THR A 151 -20.33 -17.94 1.91
C THR A 151 -19.90 -19.39 2.11
N ALA A 152 -18.62 -19.71 1.90
CA ALA A 152 -18.10 -21.05 2.12
C ALA A 152 -18.23 -21.52 3.59
N GLU A 153 -18.03 -20.61 4.56
CA GLU A 153 -18.26 -20.90 5.97
C GLU A 153 -19.73 -21.19 6.29
N ARG A 154 -20.67 -20.50 5.62
CA ARG A 154 -22.10 -20.75 5.75
C ARG A 154 -22.51 -22.08 5.13
N GLU A 155 -22.05 -22.36 3.91
CA GLU A 155 -22.36 -23.60 3.18
C GLU A 155 -21.90 -24.86 3.91
N ARG A 156 -20.75 -24.80 4.60
CA ARG A 156 -20.26 -25.90 5.44
C ARG A 156 -20.88 -25.94 6.84
N GLY A 157 -21.85 -25.08 7.14
CA GLY A 157 -22.55 -25.00 8.42
C GLY A 157 -21.73 -24.46 9.59
N ALA A 158 -20.59 -23.81 9.32
CA ALA A 158 -19.71 -23.26 10.35
C ALA A 158 -20.12 -21.84 10.80
N ALA A 159 -20.76 -21.07 9.91
CA ALA A 159 -21.28 -19.74 10.19
C ALA A 159 -22.80 -19.68 9.92
N PRO A 160 -23.57 -18.91 10.71
CA PRO A 160 -25.00 -18.72 10.46
C PRO A 160 -25.24 -17.86 9.22
N ASP A 161 -26.37 -18.09 8.56
CA ASP A 161 -26.84 -17.23 7.48
C ASP A 161 -27.64 -16.05 8.06
N THR A 162 -26.98 -14.90 8.16
CA THR A 162 -27.50 -13.69 8.83
C THR A 162 -27.83 -12.59 7.81
N ILE A 163 -26.93 -11.63 7.61
CA ILE A 163 -27.02 -10.58 6.58
C ILE A 163 -26.29 -11.01 5.30
N PRO A 164 -26.50 -10.35 4.14
CA PRO A 164 -25.78 -10.69 2.92
C PRO A 164 -24.26 -10.70 3.12
N ALA A 165 -23.59 -11.77 2.67
CA ALA A 165 -22.14 -11.93 2.84
C ALA A 165 -21.36 -10.77 2.21
N ALA A 166 -21.84 -10.23 1.09
CA ALA A 166 -21.26 -9.06 0.41
C ALA A 166 -21.32 -7.79 1.28
N ASP A 167 -22.44 -7.54 1.96
CA ASP A 167 -22.62 -6.35 2.81
C ASP A 167 -21.74 -6.45 4.06
N LEU A 168 -21.66 -7.64 4.66
CA LEU A 168 -20.77 -7.92 5.79
C LEU A 168 -19.31 -7.74 5.38
N ALA A 169 -18.89 -8.37 4.28
CA ALA A 169 -17.53 -8.25 3.74
C ALA A 169 -17.16 -6.79 3.43
N THR A 170 -18.06 -6.03 2.79
CA THR A 170 -17.86 -4.62 2.49
C THR A 170 -17.62 -3.82 3.76
N SER A 171 -18.50 -3.98 4.75
CA SER A 171 -18.43 -3.24 6.02
C SER A 171 -17.15 -3.57 6.80
N LEU A 172 -16.78 -4.84 6.85
CA LEU A 172 -15.59 -5.31 7.56
C LEU A 172 -14.29 -4.82 6.90
N ASN A 173 -14.21 -4.80 5.57
CA ASN A 173 -13.04 -4.29 4.85
C ASN A 173 -12.91 -2.77 4.98
N GLN A 174 -14.02 -2.03 4.89
CA GLN A 174 -14.04 -0.57 5.13
C GLN A 174 -13.63 -0.22 6.57
N MET A 175 -14.09 -1.00 7.55
CA MET A 175 -13.67 -0.87 8.95
C MET A 175 -12.17 -1.10 9.12
N ASN A 176 -11.61 -2.13 8.47
CA ASN A 176 -10.18 -2.39 8.49
C ASN A 176 -9.40 -1.20 7.94
N GLU A 177 -9.75 -0.73 6.75
CA GLU A 177 -9.11 0.42 6.11
C GLU A 177 -9.08 1.63 7.06
N ARG A 178 -10.25 2.05 7.57
CA ARG A 178 -10.32 3.25 8.41
C ARG A 178 -9.54 3.09 9.72
N THR A 179 -9.65 1.93 10.36
CA THR A 179 -9.00 1.65 11.66
C THR A 179 -7.48 1.57 11.52
N MET A 180 -6.99 0.88 10.48
CA MET A 180 -5.56 0.76 10.22
C MET A 180 -4.97 2.12 9.85
N MET A 181 -5.63 2.89 8.98
CA MET A 181 -5.14 4.23 8.61
C MET A 181 -5.10 5.17 9.82
N ALA A 182 -6.14 5.17 10.67
CA ALA A 182 -6.13 5.96 11.91
C ALA A 182 -4.92 5.62 12.80
N ALA A 183 -4.63 4.33 12.98
CA ALA A 183 -3.54 3.85 13.83
C ALA A 183 -2.15 4.18 13.24
N LEU A 184 -1.97 4.01 11.92
CA LEU A 184 -0.69 4.27 11.25
C LEU A 184 -0.39 5.77 11.12
N SER A 185 -1.44 6.59 11.01
CA SER A 185 -1.37 8.05 10.95
C SER A 185 -1.30 8.73 12.32
N ALA A 186 -1.37 7.96 13.43
CA ALA A 186 -1.44 8.48 14.80
C ALA A 186 -2.56 9.53 15.00
N GLU A 187 -3.70 9.31 14.33
CA GLU A 187 -4.88 10.15 14.49
C GLU A 187 -5.47 10.03 15.90
N THR A 188 -6.30 11.00 16.30
CA THR A 188 -7.07 10.91 17.55
C THR A 188 -8.55 11.19 17.26
N PRO A 189 -9.46 10.25 17.55
CA PRO A 189 -9.22 8.94 18.20
C PRO A 189 -8.67 7.87 17.24
N ALA A 190 -7.84 6.95 17.76
CA ALA A 190 -7.37 5.75 17.06
C ALA A 190 -7.14 4.58 18.03
N VAL A 191 -7.24 3.35 17.51
CA VAL A 191 -6.83 2.12 18.23
C VAL A 191 -5.31 2.09 18.29
N ALA A 192 -4.76 1.68 19.44
CA ALA A 192 -3.31 1.50 19.59
C ALA A 192 -2.81 0.44 18.60
N GLU A 193 -1.68 0.73 17.96
CA GLU A 193 -1.12 -0.06 16.86
C GLU A 193 -0.95 -1.55 17.18
N ASP A 194 -0.44 -1.84 18.38
CA ASP A 194 -0.23 -3.19 18.90
C ASP A 194 -1.52 -3.98 19.14
N ARG A 195 -2.67 -3.29 19.18
CA ARG A 195 -4.00 -3.88 19.39
C ARG A 195 -4.86 -3.92 18.12
N VAL A 196 -4.51 -3.22 17.04
CA VAL A 196 -5.34 -3.10 15.83
C VAL A 196 -5.77 -4.47 15.29
N VAL A 197 -4.82 -5.39 15.10
CA VAL A 197 -5.10 -6.72 14.56
C VAL A 197 -6.05 -7.50 15.47
N ASP A 198 -5.87 -7.42 16.78
CA ASP A 198 -6.70 -8.13 17.77
C ASP A 198 -8.12 -7.59 17.80
N THR A 199 -8.27 -6.26 17.80
CA THR A 199 -9.55 -5.57 17.77
C THR A 199 -10.33 -5.92 16.50
N LEU A 200 -9.71 -5.80 15.33
CA LEU A 200 -10.37 -6.11 14.06
C LEU A 200 -10.71 -7.60 13.96
N THR A 201 -9.81 -8.49 14.37
CA THR A 201 -10.08 -9.95 14.39
C THR A 201 -11.29 -10.28 15.26
N HIS A 202 -11.39 -9.67 16.45
CA HIS A 202 -12.52 -9.90 17.33
C HIS A 202 -13.84 -9.51 16.66
N ILE A 203 -13.91 -8.31 16.05
CA ILE A 203 -15.13 -7.83 15.39
C ILE A 203 -15.50 -8.77 14.24
N TRP A 204 -14.56 -9.09 13.35
CA TRP A 204 -14.78 -10.01 12.22
C TRP A 204 -15.34 -11.36 12.67
N VAL A 205 -14.67 -12.02 13.62
CA VAL A 205 -15.10 -13.34 14.10
C VAL A 205 -16.46 -13.25 14.77
N SER A 206 -16.69 -12.24 15.62
CA SER A 206 -17.98 -12.08 16.29
C SER A 206 -19.13 -11.82 15.31
N SER A 207 -18.90 -11.03 14.26
CA SER A 207 -19.94 -10.72 13.27
C SER A 207 -20.19 -11.84 12.25
N ILE A 208 -19.16 -12.63 11.93
CA ILE A 208 -19.28 -13.72 10.96
C ILE A 208 -19.92 -14.96 11.58
N TYR A 209 -19.56 -15.28 12.83
CA TYR A 209 -19.98 -16.51 13.51
C TYR A 209 -21.06 -16.29 14.57
N GLY A 210 -21.38 -15.04 14.92
CA GLY A 210 -22.44 -14.72 15.87
C GLY A 210 -23.82 -14.99 15.28
N GLU A 211 -24.69 -15.61 16.08
CA GLU A 211 -26.10 -15.80 15.72
C GLU A 211 -26.83 -14.45 15.72
N SER A 212 -27.76 -14.26 14.78
CA SER A 212 -28.70 -13.14 14.85
C SER A 212 -29.53 -13.28 16.12
N GLY A 213 -29.43 -12.30 17.02
CA GLY A 213 -30.35 -12.19 18.16
C GLY A 213 -31.78 -11.89 17.72
#